data_AF-A0A7S4PI43-F1
#
_entry.id   AF-A0A7S4PI43-F1
#
_cell.length_a   1.000
_cell.length_b   1.000
_cell.length_c   1.000
_cell.angle_alpha   90.00
_cell.angle_beta   90.00
_cell.angle_gamma   90.00
#
_symmetry.space_group_name_H-M   'P 1'
#
loop_
_entity.id
_entity.type
_entity.pdbx_description
1 polymer ?
#
loop_
_entity_poly.entity_id
_entity_poly.type
_entity_poly.pdbx_seq_one_letter_code
_entity_poly.pdbx_strand_id
1 'polypeptide(L)'
;MFSGMGWETVEGCRQYFYIRHLEWALTCSLILFSLGILAEQDVATIFASMGFSVGMIYSGYLAAIGLVPLAKWLWFFFGLVLFVMVVYIILREFRQTLLDKENPDKQQLFDKAALLTIVTWSLYPLVWILGPGIGAVGVSVEAILYCFLDVTSKAVFSFVVVNVSPYESAEPAYTVEKEYV
;
A
#
# COMPACT_ATOMS: atom_id res chain seq x y z
N MET A 1 5.88 -19.13 -2.50
CA MET A 1 4.55 -19.53 -3.03
C MET A 1 4.68 -20.50 -4.20
N PHE A 2 5.28 -20.11 -5.34
CA PHE A 2 5.40 -21.00 -6.52
C PHE A 2 6.10 -22.35 -6.23
N SER A 3 7.15 -22.34 -5.42
CA SER A 3 7.89 -23.55 -4.99
C SER A 3 7.16 -24.41 -3.95
N GLY A 4 5.90 -24.10 -3.62
CA GLY A 4 5.15 -24.80 -2.58
C GLY A 4 5.49 -24.40 -1.14
N MET A 5 6.37 -23.42 -0.92
CA MET A 5 6.70 -22.90 0.42
C MET A 5 5.89 -21.64 0.79
N GLY A 6 5.72 -21.42 2.09
CA GLY A 6 5.14 -20.19 2.67
C GLY A 6 3.62 -20.23 2.82
N TRP A 7 3.08 -21.39 3.21
CA TRP A 7 1.66 -21.56 3.52
C TRP A 7 1.46 -22.44 4.76
N GLU A 8 0.27 -22.34 5.33
CA GLU A 8 -0.21 -23.14 6.44
C GLU A 8 -1.67 -23.52 6.23
N THR A 9 -2.19 -24.43 7.05
CA THR A 9 -3.60 -24.84 7.00
C THR A 9 -4.39 -24.06 8.04
N VAL A 10 -5.47 -23.39 7.62
CA VAL A 10 -6.40 -22.67 8.50
C VAL A 10 -7.74 -23.41 8.60
N GLU A 11 -8.72 -22.78 9.26
CA GLU A 11 -10.08 -23.31 9.44
C GLU A 11 -10.64 -23.93 8.15
N GLY A 12 -11.28 -25.09 8.27
CA GLY A 12 -11.86 -25.81 7.14
C GLY A 12 -10.84 -26.51 6.24
N CYS A 13 -9.63 -26.82 6.73
CA CYS A 13 -8.53 -27.41 5.97
C CYS A 13 -8.13 -26.58 4.74
N ARG A 14 -8.36 -25.25 4.79
CA ARG A 14 -8.01 -24.33 3.70
C ARG A 14 -6.52 -24.04 3.74
N GLN A 15 -5.86 -24.16 2.59
CA GLN A 15 -4.49 -23.68 2.40
C GLN A 15 -4.46 -22.14 2.42
N TYR A 16 -3.63 -21.56 3.27
CA TYR A 16 -3.46 -20.11 3.41
C TYR A 16 -2.00 -19.68 3.31
N PHE A 17 -1.70 -18.68 2.47
CA PHE A 17 -0.34 -18.26 2.19
C PHE A 17 0.09 -17.08 3.07
N TYR A 18 0.59 -17.36 4.28
CA TYR A 18 1.04 -16.34 5.23
C TYR A 18 2.20 -15.48 4.69
N ILE A 19 3.06 -16.03 3.83
CA ILE A 19 4.23 -15.32 3.25
C ILE A 19 3.84 -14.03 2.51
N ARG A 20 2.61 -13.98 1.99
CA ARG A 20 2.02 -12.80 1.36
C ARG A 20 1.95 -11.61 2.31
N HIS A 21 1.70 -11.84 3.60
CA HIS A 21 1.61 -10.77 4.60
C HIS A 21 2.99 -10.21 4.94
N LEU A 22 4.03 -11.04 4.88
CA LEU A 22 5.41 -10.56 5.05
C LEU A 22 5.82 -9.68 3.87
N GLU A 23 5.47 -10.08 2.65
CA GLU A 23 5.71 -9.28 1.45
C GLU A 23 4.90 -7.98 1.46
N TRP A 24 3.62 -8.02 1.83
CA TRP A 24 2.79 -6.82 1.96
C TRP A 24 3.29 -5.89 3.06
N ALA A 25 3.68 -6.39 4.23
CA ALA A 25 4.19 -5.54 5.30
C ALA A 25 5.40 -4.70 4.85
N LEU A 26 6.29 -5.30 4.04
CA LEU A 26 7.42 -4.60 3.45
C LEU A 26 6.99 -3.68 2.31
N THR A 27 6.28 -4.22 1.31
CA THR A 27 6.00 -3.50 0.06
C THR A 27 5.00 -2.37 0.24
N CYS A 28 3.96 -2.55 1.05
CA CYS A 28 3.02 -1.48 1.39
C CYS A 28 3.73 -0.33 2.12
N SER A 29 4.65 -0.64 3.03
CA SER A 29 5.47 0.38 3.71
C SER A 29 6.36 1.14 2.71
N LEU A 30 6.97 0.45 1.74
CA LEU A 30 7.80 1.08 0.71
C LEU A 30 6.98 1.94 -0.27
N ILE A 31 5.74 1.56 -0.58
CA ILE A 31 4.83 2.39 -1.39
C ILE A 31 4.51 3.68 -0.65
N LEU A 32 4.17 3.61 0.64
CA LEU A 32 3.89 4.80 1.46
C LEU A 32 5.13 5.67 1.64
N PHE A 33 6.30 5.06 1.80
CA PHE A 33 7.57 5.77 1.81
C PHE A 33 7.80 6.53 0.50
N SER A 34 7.54 5.89 -0.65
CA SER A 34 7.68 6.51 -1.98
C SER A 34 6.71 7.68 -2.17
N LEU A 35 5.44 7.50 -1.77
CA LEU A 35 4.44 8.58 -1.79
C LEU A 35 4.81 9.72 -0.84
N GLY A 36 5.35 9.41 0.33
CA GLY A 36 5.79 10.39 1.31
C GLY A 36 6.96 11.24 0.82
N ILE A 37 7.96 10.62 0.18
CA ILE A 37 9.06 11.35 -0.47
C ILE A 37 8.53 12.21 -1.62
N LEU A 38 7.65 11.67 -2.46
CA LEU A 38 7.03 12.42 -3.56
C LEU A 38 6.24 13.64 -3.05
N ALA A 39 5.56 13.48 -1.91
CA ALA A 39 4.88 14.57 -1.21
C ALA A 39 5.80 15.48 -0.40
N GLU A 40 7.11 15.17 -0.39
CA GLU A 40 8.14 15.84 0.40
C GLU A 40 7.77 16.05 1.87
N GLN A 41 7.22 14.97 2.45
CA GLN A 41 6.77 14.89 3.84
C GLN A 41 7.93 14.82 4.83
N ASP A 42 7.65 15.17 6.08
CA ASP A 42 8.57 14.93 7.17
C ASP A 42 8.69 13.42 7.47
N VAL A 43 9.87 13.05 7.96
CA VAL A 43 10.22 11.66 8.23
C VAL A 43 9.27 11.02 9.24
N ALA A 44 8.80 11.75 10.26
CA ALA A 44 7.95 11.18 11.30
C ALA A 44 6.59 10.76 10.73
N THR A 45 5.96 11.59 9.89
CA THR A 45 4.68 11.27 9.23
C THR A 45 4.83 10.10 8.26
N ILE A 46 5.94 10.02 7.53
CA ILE A 46 6.24 8.87 6.65
C ILE A 46 6.33 7.58 7.47
N PHE A 47 7.14 7.55 8.53
CA PHE A 47 7.29 6.35 9.36
C PHE A 47 6.00 5.99 10.11
N ALA A 48 5.20 6.97 10.52
CA ALA A 48 3.89 6.73 11.11
C ALA A 48 2.96 6.01 10.12
N SER A 49 2.92 6.47 8.86
CA SER A 49 2.13 5.82 7.80
C SER A 49 2.56 4.37 7.55
N MET A 50 3.88 4.12 7.55
CA MET A 50 4.44 2.76 7.43
C MET A 50 4.04 1.89 8.62
N GLY A 51 4.08 2.42 9.84
CA GLY A 51 3.63 1.73 11.05
C GLY A 51 2.16 1.33 10.99
N PHE A 52 1.28 2.24 10.57
CA PHE A 52 -0.13 1.92 10.34
C PHE A 52 -0.33 0.84 9.27
N SER A 53 0.44 0.90 8.18
CA SER A 53 0.45 -0.13 7.13
C SER A 53 0.87 -1.51 7.66
N VAL A 54 1.97 -1.60 8.41
CA VAL A 54 2.39 -2.88 9.02
C VAL A 54 1.32 -3.42 9.97
N GLY A 55 0.75 -2.55 10.82
CA GLY A 55 -0.35 -2.93 11.71
C GLY A 55 -1.58 -3.43 10.94
N MET A 56 -1.95 -2.78 9.84
CA MET A 56 -3.05 -3.18 8.95
C MET A 56 -2.81 -4.59 8.40
N ILE A 57 -1.62 -4.86 7.85
CA ILE A 57 -1.27 -6.16 7.28
C ILE A 57 -1.22 -7.25 8.35
N TYR A 58 -0.65 -6.95 9.51
CA TYR A 58 -0.62 -7.88 10.65
C TYR A 58 -2.03 -8.23 11.14
N SER A 59 -2.92 -7.24 11.21
CA SER A 59 -4.32 -7.45 11.59
C SER A 59 -5.06 -8.33 10.58
N GLY A 60 -4.83 -8.13 9.28
CA GLY A 60 -5.38 -8.98 8.23
C GLY A 60 -4.89 -10.43 8.30
N TYR A 61 -3.63 -10.64 8.69
CA TYR A 61 -3.08 -11.97 8.94
C TYR A 61 -3.79 -12.65 10.12
N LEU A 62 -3.87 -11.98 11.27
CA LEU A 62 -4.55 -12.51 12.47
C LEU A 62 -6.04 -12.80 12.21
N ALA A 63 -6.70 -11.96 11.41
CA ALA A 63 -8.05 -12.21 10.98
C ALA A 63 -8.16 -13.53 10.20
N ALA A 64 -7.24 -13.81 9.29
CA ALA A 64 -7.33 -14.97 8.41
C ALA A 64 -7.04 -16.31 9.11
N ILE A 65 -6.16 -16.31 10.10
CA ILE A 65 -5.84 -17.51 10.90
C ILE A 65 -6.77 -17.68 12.11
N GLY A 66 -7.63 -16.70 12.39
CA GLY A 66 -8.52 -16.70 13.54
C GLY A 66 -9.54 -17.84 13.50
N LEU A 67 -9.44 -18.75 14.47
CA LEU A 67 -10.34 -19.91 14.60
C LEU A 67 -11.70 -19.56 15.23
N VAL A 68 -11.75 -18.46 15.98
CA VAL A 68 -12.98 -17.98 16.62
C VAL A 68 -13.61 -16.93 15.69
N PRO A 69 -14.84 -17.13 15.18
CA PRO A 69 -15.45 -16.22 14.21
C PRO A 69 -15.49 -14.76 14.66
N LEU A 70 -15.83 -14.51 15.93
CA LEU A 70 -15.83 -13.15 16.48
C LEU A 70 -14.44 -12.51 16.43
N ALA A 71 -13.40 -13.24 16.87
CA ALA A 71 -12.03 -12.71 16.88
C ALA A 71 -11.51 -12.43 15.46
N LYS A 72 -11.82 -13.31 14.50
CA LYS A 72 -11.53 -13.13 13.07
C LYS A 72 -12.06 -11.80 12.55
N TRP A 73 -13.34 -11.53 12.78
CA TRP A 73 -13.97 -10.29 12.31
C TRP A 73 -13.49 -9.06 13.06
N LEU A 74 -13.21 -9.16 14.37
CA LEU A 74 -12.64 -8.04 15.13
C LEU A 74 -11.26 -7.64 14.59
N TRP A 75 -10.38 -8.61 14.31
CA TRP A 75 -9.07 -8.33 13.68
C TRP A 75 -9.22 -7.74 12.28
N PHE A 76 -10.17 -8.23 11.50
CA PHE A 76 -10.47 -7.68 10.17
C PHE A 76 -10.90 -6.21 10.25
N PHE A 77 -11.87 -5.89 11.12
CA PHE A 77 -12.34 -4.51 11.30
C PHE A 77 -11.27 -3.60 11.89
N PHE A 78 -10.44 -4.11 12.81
CA PHE A 78 -9.30 -3.35 13.30
C PHE A 78 -8.31 -3.02 12.18
N GLY A 79 -8.01 -3.99 11.30
CA GLY A 79 -7.23 -3.75 10.08
C GLY A 79 -7.86 -2.70 9.15
N LEU A 80 -9.18 -2.70 8.99
CA LEU A 80 -9.89 -1.68 8.21
C LEU A 80 -9.79 -0.27 8.83
N VAL A 81 -9.82 -0.15 10.15
CA VAL A 81 -9.60 1.14 10.82
C VAL A 81 -8.18 1.65 10.53
N LEU A 82 -7.17 0.77 10.59
CA LEU A 82 -5.80 1.13 10.23
C LEU A 82 -5.66 1.51 8.74
N PHE A 83 -6.37 0.82 7.85
CA PHE A 83 -6.45 1.19 6.43
C PHE A 83 -7.03 2.60 6.26
N VAL A 84 -8.11 2.94 6.96
CA VAL A 84 -8.69 4.29 6.92
C VAL A 84 -7.70 5.34 7.40
N MET A 85 -6.88 5.04 8.42
CA MET A 85 -5.82 5.95 8.88
C MET A 85 -4.74 6.16 7.80
N VAL A 86 -4.33 5.10 7.10
CA VAL A 86 -3.40 5.21 5.96
C VAL A 86 -3.99 6.08 4.85
N VAL A 87 -5.26 5.85 4.47
CA VAL A 87 -5.95 6.65 3.45
C VAL A 87 -6.07 8.12 3.89
N TYR A 88 -6.36 8.37 5.17
CA TYR A 88 -6.40 9.71 5.74
C TYR A 88 -5.05 10.42 5.58
N ILE A 89 -3.95 9.75 5.95
CA ILE A 89 -2.60 10.33 5.82
C ILE A 89 -2.29 10.68 4.35
N ILE A 90 -2.62 9.80 3.40
CA ILE A 90 -2.41 10.06 1.96
C ILE A 90 -3.23 11.26 1.48
N LEU A 91 -4.54 11.29 1.80
CA LEU A 91 -5.46 12.29 1.24
C LEU A 91 -5.41 13.65 1.96
N ARG A 92 -4.95 13.69 3.20
CA ARG A 92 -4.88 14.90 4.01
C ARG A 92 -3.45 15.34 4.21
N GLU A 93 -2.68 14.62 5.00
CA GLU A 93 -1.33 15.06 5.41
C GLU A 93 -0.40 15.21 4.21
N PHE A 94 -0.28 14.14 3.40
CA PHE A 94 0.62 14.14 2.24
C PHE A 94 0.18 15.16 1.19
N ARG A 95 -1.14 15.19 0.91
CA ARG A 95 -1.71 16.11 -0.08
C ARG A 95 -1.60 17.57 0.36
N GLN A 96 -1.79 17.88 1.64
CA GLN A 96 -1.74 19.26 2.14
C GLN A 96 -0.34 19.86 1.96
N THR A 97 0.71 19.13 2.32
CA THR A 97 2.09 19.61 2.12
C THR A 97 2.43 19.83 0.66
N LEU A 98 1.88 19.03 -0.26
CA LEU A 98 2.04 19.29 -1.70
C LEU A 98 1.32 20.55 -2.17
N LEU A 99 0.16 20.86 -1.60
CA LEU A 99 -0.55 22.11 -1.88
C LEU A 99 0.25 23.31 -1.37
N ASP A 100 0.83 23.22 -0.18
CA ASP A 100 1.64 24.29 0.43
C ASP A 100 2.93 24.59 -0.35
N LYS A 101 3.43 23.63 -1.14
CA LYS A 101 4.64 23.80 -1.98
C LYS A 101 4.36 24.31 -3.39
N GLU A 102 3.09 24.45 -3.78
CA GLU A 102 2.67 25.05 -5.04
C GLU A 102 3.36 24.50 -6.31
N ASN A 103 3.68 23.20 -6.37
CA ASN A 103 4.22 22.53 -7.56
C ASN A 103 3.13 21.70 -8.28
N PRO A 104 2.54 22.19 -9.39
CA PRO A 104 1.41 21.53 -10.04
C PRO A 104 1.73 20.17 -10.66
N ASP A 105 2.96 19.98 -11.15
CA ASP A 105 3.37 18.74 -11.80
C ASP A 105 3.51 17.60 -10.78
N LYS A 106 4.13 17.89 -9.63
CA LYS A 106 4.19 16.96 -8.49
C LYS A 106 2.80 16.64 -7.95
N GLN A 107 1.93 17.65 -7.81
CA GLN A 107 0.56 17.44 -7.35
C GLN A 107 -0.20 16.49 -8.28
N GLN A 108 -0.10 16.67 -9.59
CA GLN A 108 -0.75 15.77 -10.55
C GLN A 108 -0.18 14.35 -10.51
N LEU A 109 1.14 14.21 -10.37
CA LEU A 109 1.78 12.90 -10.23
C LEU A 109 1.30 12.19 -8.95
N PHE A 110 1.33 12.91 -7.83
CA PHE A 110 0.88 12.40 -6.54
C PHE A 110 -0.59 12.00 -6.58
N ASP A 111 -1.48 12.86 -7.08
CA ASP A 111 -2.92 12.56 -7.13
C ASP A 111 -3.20 11.30 -7.95
N LYS A 112 -2.48 11.08 -9.07
CA LYS A 112 -2.59 9.84 -9.87
C LYS A 112 -2.11 8.61 -9.08
N ALA A 113 -0.94 8.70 -8.45
CA ALA A 113 -0.35 7.60 -7.70
C ALA A 113 -1.16 7.26 -6.43
N ALA A 114 -1.64 8.28 -5.71
CA ALA A 114 -2.51 8.16 -4.55
C ALA A 114 -3.85 7.53 -4.92
N LEU A 115 -4.49 7.99 -6.01
CA LEU A 115 -5.76 7.43 -6.47
C LEU A 115 -5.61 5.95 -6.85
N LEU A 116 -4.57 5.60 -7.61
CA LEU A 116 -4.27 4.21 -7.96
C LEU A 116 -4.09 3.35 -6.71
N THR A 117 -3.31 3.84 -5.74
CA THR A 117 -3.05 3.14 -4.47
C THR A 117 -4.34 2.91 -3.69
N ILE A 118 -5.14 3.96 -3.46
CA ILE A 118 -6.37 3.87 -2.65
C ILE A 118 -7.39 2.95 -3.31
N VAL A 119 -7.60 3.07 -4.62
CA VAL A 119 -8.56 2.24 -5.35
C VAL A 119 -8.13 0.78 -5.33
N THR A 120 -6.87 0.48 -5.66
CA THR A 120 -6.39 -0.90 -5.67
C THR A 120 -6.39 -1.51 -4.26
N TRP A 121 -5.93 -0.78 -3.25
CA TRP A 121 -5.88 -1.28 -1.86
C TRP A 121 -7.28 -1.51 -1.28
N SER A 122 -8.29 -0.73 -1.66
CA SER A 122 -9.68 -0.95 -1.25
C SER A 122 -10.26 -2.27 -1.77
N LEU A 123 -9.70 -2.85 -2.84
CA LEU A 123 -10.14 -4.14 -3.38
C LEU A 123 -9.57 -5.33 -2.59
N TYR A 124 -8.44 -5.18 -1.90
CA TYR A 124 -7.84 -6.29 -1.12
C TYR A 124 -8.77 -6.78 0.00
N PRO A 125 -9.39 -5.92 0.84
CA PRO A 125 -10.38 -6.36 1.82
C PRO A 125 -11.57 -7.08 1.21
N LEU A 126 -11.99 -6.73 -0.02
CA LEU A 126 -13.08 -7.42 -0.70
C LEU A 126 -12.68 -8.85 -1.09
N VAL A 127 -11.48 -9.02 -1.64
CA VAL A 127 -10.93 -10.37 -1.91
C VAL A 127 -10.78 -11.16 -0.62
N TRP A 128 -10.33 -10.53 0.46
CA TRP A 128 -10.23 -11.17 1.77
C TRP A 128 -11.59 -11.64 2.29
N ILE A 129 -12.63 -10.81 2.20
CA ILE A 129 -13.99 -11.19 2.60
C ILE A 129 -14.42 -12.41 1.81
N LEU A 130 -14.33 -12.37 0.48
CA LEU A 130 -14.77 -13.46 -0.39
C LEU A 130 -13.97 -14.76 -0.19
N GLY A 131 -12.66 -14.65 0.10
CA GLY A 131 -11.77 -15.79 0.30
C GLY A 131 -11.77 -16.26 1.76
N PRO A 132 -10.74 -15.90 2.57
CA PRO A 132 -10.64 -16.35 3.96
C PRO A 132 -11.82 -15.97 4.85
N GLY A 133 -12.49 -14.85 4.59
CA GLY A 133 -13.59 -14.34 5.43
C GLY A 133 -14.78 -15.30 5.47
N ILE A 134 -15.48 -15.43 4.34
CA ILE A 134 -16.70 -16.22 4.19
C ILE A 134 -16.53 -17.50 3.37
N GLY A 135 -15.37 -17.74 2.76
CA GLY A 135 -15.09 -18.98 2.01
C GLY A 135 -15.81 -19.09 0.66
N ALA A 136 -16.31 -17.99 0.10
CA ALA A 136 -17.05 -17.98 -1.16
C ALA A 136 -16.19 -18.30 -2.40
N VAL A 137 -14.88 -18.06 -2.34
CA VAL A 137 -13.94 -18.39 -3.43
C VAL A 137 -12.85 -19.37 -2.98
N GLY A 138 -12.48 -20.27 -3.91
CA GLY A 138 -11.39 -21.22 -3.71
C GLY A 138 -10.01 -20.55 -3.70
N VAL A 139 -9.00 -21.26 -3.17
CA VAL A 139 -7.63 -20.76 -2.98
C VAL A 139 -6.98 -20.31 -4.30
N SER A 140 -7.22 -21.03 -5.40
CA SER A 140 -6.68 -20.67 -6.72
C SER A 140 -7.24 -19.35 -7.25
N VAL A 141 -8.55 -19.12 -7.08
CA VAL A 141 -9.20 -17.86 -7.50
C VAL A 141 -8.71 -16.70 -6.64
N GLU A 142 -8.64 -16.88 -5.32
CA GLU A 142 -8.05 -15.90 -4.41
C GLU A 142 -6.62 -15.53 -4.83
N ALA A 143 -5.79 -16.51 -5.15
CA ALA A 143 -4.41 -16.28 -5.56
C ALA A 143 -4.31 -15.47 -6.88
N ILE A 144 -5.17 -15.76 -7.86
CA ILE A 144 -5.25 -15.03 -9.12
C ILE A 144 -5.69 -13.58 -8.88
N LEU A 145 -6.73 -13.37 -8.08
CA LEU A 145 -7.24 -12.04 -7.76
C LEU A 145 -6.16 -11.18 -7.09
N TYR A 146 -5.48 -11.69 -6.07
CA TYR A 146 -4.39 -10.96 -5.45
C TYR A 146 -3.21 -10.74 -6.41
N CYS A 147 -2.90 -11.68 -7.30
CA CYS A 147 -1.85 -11.48 -8.30
C CYS A 147 -2.14 -10.30 -9.22
N PHE A 148 -3.39 -10.17 -9.71
CA PHE A 148 -3.80 -9.00 -10.49
C PHE A 148 -3.70 -7.71 -9.68
N LEU A 149 -4.15 -7.74 -8.42
CA LEU A 149 -4.04 -6.59 -7.53
C LEU A 149 -2.58 -6.21 -7.27
N ASP A 150 -1.68 -7.17 -7.05
CA ASP A 150 -0.27 -6.95 -6.78
C ASP A 150 0.47 -6.37 -8.00
N VAL A 151 0.19 -6.87 -9.21
CA VAL A 151 0.74 -6.28 -10.44
C VAL A 151 0.28 -4.84 -10.62
N THR A 152 -1.00 -4.57 -10.33
CA THR A 152 -1.56 -3.22 -10.48
C THR A 152 -1.03 -2.26 -9.41
N SER A 153 -1.04 -2.67 -8.15
CA SER A 153 -0.62 -1.83 -7.01
C SER A 153 0.88 -1.60 -6.94
N LYS A 154 1.69 -2.44 -7.60
CA LYS A 154 3.16 -2.34 -7.59
C LYS A 154 3.73 -1.96 -8.93
N ALA A 155 3.55 -2.77 -9.96
CA ALA A 155 4.19 -2.51 -11.26
C ALA A 155 3.60 -1.26 -11.93
N VAL A 156 2.27 -1.14 -12.00
CA VAL A 156 1.64 0.06 -12.59
C VAL A 156 1.94 1.30 -11.74
N PHE A 157 1.92 1.18 -10.41
CA PHE A 157 2.34 2.25 -9.51
C PHE A 157 3.77 2.73 -9.81
N SER A 158 4.74 1.81 -9.89
CA SER A 158 6.13 2.14 -10.21
C SER A 158 6.25 2.81 -11.59
N PHE A 159 5.50 2.35 -12.60
CA PHE A 159 5.47 3.02 -13.89
C PHE A 159 4.89 4.43 -13.82
N VAL A 160 3.85 4.67 -13.02
CA VAL A 160 3.29 6.02 -12.83
C VAL A 160 4.33 6.94 -12.20
N VAL A 161 5.01 6.51 -11.13
CA VAL A 161 6.02 7.32 -10.43
C VAL A 161 7.24 7.59 -11.32
N VAL A 162 7.75 6.58 -12.04
CA VAL A 162 8.98 6.72 -12.85
C VAL A 162 8.77 7.50 -14.14
N ASN A 163 7.66 7.31 -14.85
CA ASN A 163 7.46 7.95 -16.17
C ASN A 163 7.12 9.44 -16.09
N VAL A 164 6.70 9.94 -14.93
CA VAL A 164 6.40 11.37 -14.74
C VAL A 164 7.58 12.12 -14.09
N SER A 165 8.48 11.42 -13.41
CA SER A 165 9.76 11.94 -12.88
C SER A 165 10.82 12.46 -13.90
N PRO A 166 10.80 12.18 -15.23
CA PRO A 166 11.88 12.63 -16.13
C PRO A 166 11.93 14.15 -16.34
N TYR A 167 10.94 14.91 -15.88
CA TYR A 167 10.93 16.37 -16.06
C TYR A 167 11.74 17.14 -15.01
N GLU A 168 11.97 16.56 -13.83
CA GLU A 168 12.63 17.27 -12.72
C GLU A 168 14.12 16.96 -12.58
N SER A 169 14.57 15.84 -13.15
CA SER A 169 16.00 15.48 -13.21
C SER A 169 16.79 16.23 -14.29
N ALA A 170 16.11 17.06 -15.09
CA ALA A 170 16.72 17.89 -16.13
C ALA A 170 17.07 19.32 -15.65
N GLU A 171 16.71 19.72 -14.44
CA GLU A 171 17.19 21.00 -13.88
C GLU A 171 18.58 20.81 -13.25
N PRO A 172 19.62 21.51 -13.74
CA PRO A 172 20.94 21.41 -13.15
C PRO A 172 20.93 22.05 -11.75
N ALA A 173 21.28 21.25 -10.74
CA ALA A 173 21.38 21.64 -9.33
C ALA A 173 22.51 22.65 -9.00
N TYR A 174 22.91 23.51 -9.93
CA TYR A 174 23.94 24.52 -9.70
C TYR A 174 23.66 25.79 -10.51
N THR A 175 22.94 26.75 -9.92
CA THR A 175 23.05 28.15 -10.35
C THR A 175 24.44 28.63 -9.96
N VAL A 176 25.36 28.70 -10.93
CA VAL A 176 26.62 29.41 -10.76
C VAL A 176 26.27 30.86 -10.46
N GLU A 177 26.49 31.30 -9.21
CA GLU A 177 26.49 32.72 -8.87
C GLU A 177 27.47 33.41 -9.81
N LYS A 178 26.96 34.28 -10.69
CA LYS A 178 27.81 35.18 -11.46
C LYS A 178 28.33 36.24 -10.50
N GLU A 179 29.54 36.01 -10.01
CA GLU A 179 30.35 37.04 -9.36
C GLU A 179 30.64 38.11 -10.43
N TYR A 180 30.00 39.27 -10.31
CA TYR A 180 30.29 40.43 -11.15
C TYR A 180 31.59 41.06 -10.64
N VAL A 181 32.66 40.95 -11.44
CA VAL A 181 33.89 41.75 -11.29
C VAL A 181 33.75 43.05 -12.08
#